data_AF-A0A0K1Q6V6-F1
#
_entry.id   AF-A0A0K1Q6V6-F1
#
_cell.length_a   1.000
_cell.length_b   1.000
_cell.length_c   1.000
_cell.angle_alpha   90.00
_cell.angle_beta   90.00
_cell.angle_gamma   90.00
#
_symmetry.space_group_name_H-M   'P 1'
#
loop_
_entity.id
_entity.type
_entity.pdbx_description
1 polymer ?
#
loop_
_entity_poly.entity_id
_entity_poly.type
_entity_poly.pdbx_seq_one_letter_code
_entity_poly.pdbx_strand_id
1 'polypeptide(L)'
;MAESVVESLGRELQEVDREYSNDFAGHSRLTRDVAQLDRMIKRVDSVVKRVDQVPAAARGAELARIRDAAAQSLVLYQNERTAIVRAQDSGPSFEQFSMEATNANVTFARYARHFAGKDRSTRDLALLGELVEDLKQIDKRMTALLQERKTADFERDRQIVRENLAQYQKEIDLVEKAQKGSNPRRRRAFSRPSRTTSSPSTRRTSRVKRASRVVRRCSCASLPRSRRSASA
;
A
#
# COMPACT_ATOMS: atom_id res chain seq x y z
N MET A 1 -33.90 2.87 33.98
CA MET A 1 -33.61 3.57 32.71
C MET A 1 -33.41 2.48 31.66
N ALA A 2 -34.30 2.38 30.66
CA ALA A 2 -34.14 1.39 29.61
C ALA A 2 -32.98 1.83 28.70
N GLU A 3 -32.02 0.95 28.46
CA GLU A 3 -30.89 1.20 27.56
C GLU A 3 -31.41 1.42 26.14
N SER A 4 -30.95 2.48 25.48
CA SER A 4 -31.36 2.74 24.10
C SER A 4 -30.74 1.71 23.15
N VAL A 5 -31.42 1.44 22.02
CA VAL A 5 -30.90 0.52 20.99
C VAL A 5 -29.53 0.97 20.49
N VAL A 6 -29.30 2.28 20.41
CA VAL A 6 -28.03 2.88 19.97
C VAL A 6 -26.91 2.58 20.96
N GLU A 7 -27.15 2.78 22.25
CA GLU A 7 -26.17 2.49 23.32
C GLU A 7 -25.84 1.00 23.38
N SER A 8 -26.85 0.14 23.28
CA SER A 8 -26.68 -1.32 23.29
C SER A 8 -25.79 -1.78 22.12
N LEU A 9 -26.07 -1.33 20.89
CA LEU A 9 -25.29 -1.68 19.71
C LEU A 9 -23.86 -1.12 19.76
N GLY A 10 -23.71 0.11 20.26
CA GLY A 10 -22.39 0.73 20.46
C GLY A 10 -21.54 -0.03 21.46
N ARG A 11 -22.13 -0.46 22.59
CA ARG A 11 -21.44 -1.26 23.61
C ARG A 11 -21.04 -2.62 23.06
N GLU A 12 -21.93 -3.30 22.35
CA GLU A 12 -21.65 -4.61 21.74
C GLU A 12 -20.45 -4.53 20.77
N LEU A 13 -20.39 -3.50 19.92
CA LEU A 13 -19.25 -3.29 19.02
C LEU A 13 -17.95 -3.04 19.80
N GLN A 14 -17.98 -2.17 20.81
CA GLN A 14 -16.81 -1.88 21.64
C GLN A 14 -16.30 -3.11 22.39
N GLU A 15 -17.19 -3.99 22.85
CA GLU A 15 -16.81 -5.25 23.50
C GLU A 15 -16.08 -6.17 22.52
N VAL A 16 -16.58 -6.31 21.30
CA VAL A 16 -15.91 -7.12 20.25
C VAL A 16 -14.55 -6.52 19.90
N ASP A 17 -14.44 -5.19 19.78
CA ASP A 17 -13.17 -4.53 19.46
C ASP A 17 -12.14 -4.67 20.58
N ARG A 18 -12.58 -4.70 21.85
CA ARG A 18 -11.71 -5.02 23.01
C ARG A 18 -11.24 -6.48 22.98
N GLU A 19 -12.15 -7.41 22.72
CA GLU A 19 -11.81 -8.84 22.58
C GLU A 19 -10.76 -9.04 21.47
N TYR A 20 -10.94 -8.39 20.32
CA TYR A 20 -9.94 -8.40 19.25
C TYR A 20 -8.59 -7.87 19.70
N SER A 21 -8.58 -6.71 20.36
CA SER A 21 -7.36 -6.05 20.78
C SER A 21 -6.58 -6.87 21.82
N ASN A 22 -7.28 -7.63 22.66
CA ASN A 22 -6.65 -8.46 23.68
C ASN A 22 -6.09 -9.77 23.12
N ASP A 23 -6.88 -10.48 22.31
CA ASP A 23 -6.58 -11.87 21.96
C ASP A 23 -5.88 -12.00 20.58
N PHE A 24 -5.98 -10.98 19.73
CA PHE A 24 -5.44 -11.02 18.37
C PHE A 24 -4.32 -10.02 18.16
N ALA A 25 -4.44 -8.78 18.65
CA ALA A 25 -3.39 -7.79 18.42
C ALA A 25 -2.07 -8.24 19.06
N GLY A 26 -0.96 -8.14 18.31
CA GLY A 26 0.38 -8.51 18.79
C GLY A 26 0.70 -10.01 18.88
N HIS A 27 -0.28 -10.90 18.77
CA HIS A 27 -0.07 -12.35 18.87
C HIS A 27 0.36 -12.97 17.52
N SER A 28 1.08 -14.10 17.49
CA SER A 28 1.42 -14.75 16.20
C SER A 28 0.17 -15.35 15.54
N ARG A 29 0.04 -15.22 14.22
CA ARG A 29 -1.09 -15.80 13.47
C ARG A 29 -1.13 -17.32 13.53
N LEU A 30 -0.02 -17.99 13.84
CA LEU A 30 0.03 -19.45 13.98
C LEU A 30 -0.74 -19.94 15.20
N THR A 31 -0.80 -19.16 16.28
CA THR A 31 -1.33 -19.59 17.58
C THR A 31 -2.73 -19.06 17.90
N ARG A 32 -3.31 -18.22 17.04
CA ARG A 32 -4.62 -17.59 17.27
C ARG A 32 -5.79 -18.54 16.98
N ASP A 33 -6.88 -18.41 17.74
CA ASP A 33 -8.09 -19.20 17.55
C ASP A 33 -8.98 -18.62 16.43
N VAL A 34 -9.05 -19.33 15.30
CA VAL A 34 -9.93 -18.98 14.16
C VAL A 34 -11.42 -19.06 14.56
N ALA A 35 -11.79 -20.02 15.42
CA ALA A 35 -13.18 -20.20 15.83
C ALA A 35 -13.67 -19.02 16.68
N GLN A 36 -12.81 -18.44 17.51
CA GLN A 36 -13.12 -17.20 18.24
C GLN A 36 -13.35 -16.03 17.28
N LEU A 37 -12.47 -15.86 16.29
CA LEU A 37 -12.64 -14.81 15.28
C LEU A 37 -13.93 -14.99 14.48
N ASP A 38 -14.32 -16.23 14.17
CA ASP A 38 -15.59 -16.54 13.52
C ASP A 38 -16.81 -16.15 14.37
N ARG A 39 -16.73 -16.33 15.69
CA ARG A 39 -17.79 -15.86 16.61
C ARG A 39 -17.87 -14.33 16.61
N MET A 40 -16.74 -13.64 16.64
CA MET A 40 -16.68 -12.18 16.60
C MET A 40 -17.23 -11.62 15.28
N ILE A 41 -16.84 -12.19 14.13
CA ILE A 41 -17.36 -11.82 12.80
C ILE A 41 -18.90 -11.93 12.78
N LYS A 42 -19.47 -13.02 13.30
CA LYS A 42 -20.92 -13.20 13.39
C LYS A 42 -21.60 -12.15 14.28
N ARG A 43 -20.98 -11.76 15.39
CA ARG A 43 -21.49 -10.71 16.28
C ARG A 43 -21.50 -9.35 15.58
N VAL A 44 -20.40 -8.96 14.94
CA VAL A 44 -20.34 -7.68 14.19
C VAL A 44 -21.30 -7.66 13.00
N ASP A 45 -21.41 -8.76 12.26
CA ASP A 45 -22.39 -8.89 11.17
C ASP A 45 -23.84 -8.76 11.68
N SER A 46 -24.14 -9.31 12.87
CA SER A 46 -25.44 -9.11 13.53
C SER A 46 -25.70 -7.65 13.87
N VAL A 47 -24.70 -6.92 14.39
CA VAL A 47 -24.79 -5.48 14.64
C VAL A 47 -25.10 -4.72 13.36
N VAL A 48 -24.38 -4.98 12.26
CA VAL A 48 -24.63 -4.36 10.96
C VAL A 48 -26.06 -4.64 10.48
N LYS A 49 -26.51 -5.90 10.54
CA LYS A 49 -27.86 -6.30 10.12
C LYS A 49 -28.95 -5.63 10.94
N ARG A 50 -28.77 -5.52 12.26
CA ARG A 50 -29.73 -4.84 13.17
C ARG A 50 -29.82 -3.35 12.86
N VAL A 51 -28.70 -2.68 12.56
CA VAL A 51 -28.75 -1.29 12.09
C VAL A 51 -29.40 -1.21 10.70
N ASP A 52 -29.13 -2.17 9.83
CA ASP A 52 -29.66 -2.18 8.47
C ASP A 52 -31.18 -2.43 8.39
N GLN A 53 -31.77 -3.07 9.41
CA GLN A 53 -33.22 -3.20 9.57
C GLN A 53 -33.92 -1.85 9.82
N VAL A 54 -33.21 -0.85 10.35
CA VAL A 54 -33.75 0.51 10.50
C VAL A 54 -33.75 1.18 9.12
N PRO A 55 -34.86 1.71 8.60
CA PRO A 55 -34.88 2.41 7.32
C PRO A 55 -33.89 3.58 7.31
N ALA A 56 -33.19 3.81 6.19
CA ALA A 56 -32.16 4.86 6.10
C ALA A 56 -32.67 6.26 6.48
N ALA A 57 -33.95 6.57 6.19
CA ALA A 57 -34.58 7.84 6.58
C ALA A 57 -34.80 7.99 8.10
N ALA A 58 -34.84 6.88 8.84
CA ALA A 58 -34.98 6.84 10.30
C ALA A 58 -33.64 6.60 11.02
N ARG A 59 -32.54 6.39 10.28
CA ARG A 59 -31.19 6.28 10.87
C ARG A 59 -30.71 7.67 11.28
N GLY A 60 -30.67 7.91 12.57
CA GLY A 60 -29.95 9.07 13.12
C GLY A 60 -28.45 8.99 12.80
N ALA A 61 -27.76 10.13 12.88
CA ALA A 61 -26.33 10.23 12.58
C ALA A 61 -25.47 9.24 13.39
N GLU A 62 -25.85 8.95 14.63
CA GLU A 62 -25.11 8.05 15.50
C GLU A 62 -25.22 6.57 15.07
N LEU A 63 -26.42 6.10 14.70
CA LEU A 63 -26.59 4.76 14.15
C LEU A 63 -25.82 4.57 12.85
N ALA A 64 -25.78 5.61 11.99
CA ALA A 64 -24.99 5.56 10.77
C ALA A 64 -23.49 5.37 11.07
N ARG A 65 -22.94 6.09 12.06
CA ARG A 65 -21.55 5.93 12.50
C ARG A 65 -21.27 4.54 13.04
N ILE A 66 -22.15 3.99 13.88
CA ILE A 66 -22.00 2.64 14.43
C ILE A 66 -21.97 1.62 13.29
N ARG A 67 -22.86 1.75 12.30
CA ARG A 67 -22.89 0.86 11.14
C ARG A 67 -21.61 0.93 10.32
N ASP A 68 -21.10 2.13 10.07
CA ASP A 68 -19.87 2.31 9.30
C ASP A 68 -18.65 1.77 10.05
N ALA A 69 -18.56 2.01 11.36
CA ALA A 69 -17.53 1.42 12.21
C ALA A 69 -17.61 -0.11 12.23
N ALA A 70 -18.80 -0.68 12.44
CA ALA A 70 -19.02 -2.12 12.42
C ALA A 70 -18.67 -2.73 11.05
N ALA A 71 -19.00 -2.06 9.94
CA ALA A 71 -18.62 -2.51 8.60
C ALA A 71 -17.11 -2.51 8.40
N GLN A 72 -16.39 -1.50 8.91
CA GLN A 72 -14.93 -1.44 8.87
C GLN A 72 -14.30 -2.56 9.70
N SER A 73 -14.78 -2.78 10.94
CA SER A 73 -14.33 -3.88 11.80
C SER A 73 -14.59 -5.25 11.15
N LEU A 74 -15.76 -5.43 10.52
CA LEU A 74 -16.11 -6.67 9.82
C LEU A 74 -15.11 -7.02 8.70
N VAL A 75 -14.77 -6.05 7.86
CA VAL A 75 -13.78 -6.23 6.79
C VAL A 75 -12.41 -6.57 7.39
N LEU A 76 -12.02 -5.88 8.46
CA LEU A 76 -10.76 -6.14 9.16
C LEU A 76 -10.70 -7.58 9.70
N TYR A 77 -11.75 -8.04 10.39
CA TYR A 77 -11.80 -9.39 10.96
C TYR A 77 -11.88 -10.48 9.89
N GLN A 78 -12.60 -10.26 8.78
CA GLN A 78 -12.64 -11.20 7.66
C GLN A 78 -11.27 -11.36 7.00
N ASN A 79 -10.58 -10.25 6.74
CA ASN A 79 -9.23 -10.27 6.19
C ASN A 79 -8.26 -10.98 7.14
N GLU A 80 -8.35 -10.71 8.44
CA GLU A 80 -7.50 -11.35 9.44
C GLU A 80 -7.78 -12.86 9.53
N ARG A 81 -9.04 -13.28 9.43
CA ARG A 81 -9.41 -14.70 9.40
C ARG A 81 -8.74 -15.41 8.23
N THR A 82 -8.81 -14.85 7.03
CA THR A 82 -8.14 -15.42 5.86
C THR A 82 -6.63 -15.47 6.07
N ALA A 83 -6.03 -14.45 6.68
CA ALA A 83 -4.61 -14.43 6.97
C ALA A 83 -4.18 -15.48 8.00
N ILE A 84 -4.97 -15.69 9.06
CA ILE A 84 -4.70 -16.72 10.08
C ILE A 84 -4.81 -18.12 9.48
N VAL A 85 -5.88 -18.40 8.74
CA VAL A 85 -6.06 -19.70 8.08
C VAL A 85 -4.88 -19.99 7.15
N ARG A 86 -4.48 -19.02 6.32
CA ARG A 86 -3.30 -19.17 5.45
C ARG A 86 -2.02 -19.41 6.24
N ALA A 87 -1.82 -18.71 7.35
CA ALA A 87 -0.65 -18.90 8.21
C ALA A 87 -0.62 -20.30 8.82
N GLN A 88 -1.74 -20.75 9.39
CA GLN A 88 -1.89 -22.08 10.00
C GLN A 88 -1.73 -23.21 8.96
N ASP A 89 -2.35 -23.04 7.79
CA ASP A 89 -2.20 -23.96 6.66
C ASP A 89 -0.76 -24.01 6.15
N SER A 90 -0.01 -22.92 6.25
CA SER A 90 1.39 -22.84 5.79
C SER A 90 2.40 -23.26 6.86
N GLY A 91 2.02 -23.24 8.14
CA GLY A 91 2.82 -23.77 9.25
C GLY A 91 4.07 -22.92 9.57
N PRO A 92 5.09 -23.50 10.24
CA PRO A 92 6.22 -22.74 10.80
C PRO A 92 7.03 -21.94 9.77
N SER A 93 7.18 -22.44 8.54
CA SER A 93 7.91 -21.74 7.46
C SER A 93 7.17 -20.48 6.97
N PHE A 94 5.92 -20.24 7.40
CA PHE A 94 5.16 -19.04 7.06
C PHE A 94 5.81 -17.75 7.53
N GLU A 95 6.36 -17.70 8.75
CA GLU A 95 6.97 -16.48 9.26
C GLU A 95 8.22 -16.10 8.45
N GLN A 96 9.05 -17.10 8.12
CA GLN A 96 10.22 -16.92 7.27
C GLN A 96 9.82 -16.47 5.85
N PHE A 97 8.79 -17.08 5.27
CA PHE A 97 8.28 -16.69 3.96
C PHE A 97 7.69 -15.28 3.96
N SER A 98 6.94 -14.92 5.01
CA SER A 98 6.35 -13.59 5.17
C SER A 98 7.42 -12.50 5.27
N MET A 99 8.55 -12.80 5.92
CA MET A 99 9.71 -11.92 5.97
C MET A 99 10.31 -11.70 4.56
N GLU A 100 10.50 -12.76 3.77
CA GLU A 100 11.00 -12.63 2.40
C GLU A 100 10.03 -11.87 1.47
N ALA A 101 8.72 -12.11 1.61
CA ALA A 101 7.70 -11.33 0.90
C ALA A 101 7.76 -9.84 1.26
N THR A 102 8.01 -9.52 2.53
CA THR A 102 8.21 -8.13 2.99
C THR A 102 9.46 -7.52 2.36
N ASN A 103 10.58 -8.26 2.33
CA ASN A 103 11.82 -7.82 1.68
C ASN A 103 11.63 -7.55 0.18
N ALA A 104 10.85 -8.40 -0.51
CA ALA A 104 10.49 -8.18 -1.91
C ALA A 104 9.70 -6.88 -2.08
N ASN A 105 8.68 -6.64 -1.26
CA ASN A 105 7.88 -5.43 -1.30
C ASN A 105 8.71 -4.15 -1.07
N VAL A 106 9.67 -4.18 -0.14
CA VAL A 106 10.62 -3.07 0.06
C VAL A 106 11.44 -2.82 -1.21
N THR A 107 11.89 -3.88 -1.88
CA THR A 107 12.65 -3.79 -3.13
C THR A 107 11.80 -3.19 -4.26
N PHE A 108 10.54 -3.62 -4.38
CA PHE A 108 9.58 -3.05 -5.34
C PHE A 108 9.30 -1.56 -5.06
N ALA A 109 9.13 -1.19 -3.79
CA ALA A 109 8.94 0.21 -3.41
C ALA A 109 10.17 1.07 -3.71
N ARG A 110 11.39 0.54 -3.49
CA ARG A 110 12.64 1.21 -3.89
C ARG A 110 12.68 1.44 -5.40
N TYR A 111 12.31 0.44 -6.20
CA TYR A 111 12.22 0.59 -7.64
C TYR A 111 11.23 1.70 -8.04
N ALA A 112 10.01 1.65 -7.52
CA ALA A 112 8.98 2.64 -7.84
C ALA A 112 9.45 4.06 -7.50
N ARG A 113 10.01 4.28 -6.30
CA ARG A 113 10.51 5.60 -5.87
C ARG A 113 11.61 6.15 -6.78
N HIS A 114 12.50 5.28 -7.26
CA HIS A 114 13.70 5.70 -7.98
C HIS A 114 13.55 5.76 -9.49
N PHE A 115 12.63 4.99 -10.07
CA PHE A 115 12.50 4.85 -11.53
C PHE A 115 11.13 5.26 -12.08
N ALA A 116 10.08 5.34 -11.26
CA ALA A 116 8.77 5.78 -11.75
C ALA A 116 8.84 7.23 -12.27
N GLY A 117 8.32 7.44 -13.48
CA GLY A 117 8.29 8.77 -14.12
C GLY A 117 9.64 9.31 -14.59
N LYS A 118 10.77 8.61 -14.38
CA LYS A 118 12.09 9.07 -14.85
C LYS A 118 12.41 8.56 -16.25
N ASP A 119 13.04 9.40 -17.07
CA ASP A 119 13.49 9.02 -18.41
C ASP A 119 14.63 8.00 -18.35
N ARG A 120 14.59 7.01 -19.25
CA ARG A 120 15.57 5.90 -19.29
C ARG A 120 17.01 6.38 -19.45
N SER A 121 17.26 7.50 -20.13
CA SER A 121 18.63 8.04 -20.28
C SER A 121 19.24 8.56 -18.98
N THR A 122 18.43 8.80 -17.94
CA THR A 122 18.86 9.36 -16.65
C THR A 122 18.80 8.37 -15.49
N ARG A 123 18.36 7.14 -15.75
CA ARG A 123 18.24 6.07 -14.73
C ARG A 123 19.62 5.54 -14.34
N ASP A 124 19.79 5.25 -13.06
CA ASP A 124 21.03 4.68 -12.52
C ASP A 124 21.06 3.15 -12.73
N LEU A 125 22.01 2.69 -13.53
CA LEU A 125 22.21 1.27 -13.84
C LEU A 125 22.78 0.49 -12.64
N ALA A 126 23.62 1.10 -11.81
CA ALA A 126 24.22 0.44 -10.66
C ALA A 126 23.14 0.10 -9.63
N LEU A 127 22.28 1.09 -9.30
CA LEU A 127 21.15 0.87 -8.42
C LEU A 127 20.16 -0.18 -8.97
N LEU A 128 19.90 -0.17 -10.28
CA LEU A 128 19.02 -1.18 -10.87
C LEU A 128 19.62 -2.59 -10.79
N GLY A 129 20.94 -2.71 -10.97
CA GLY A 129 21.68 -3.96 -10.76
C GLY A 129 21.60 -4.46 -9.32
N GLU A 130 21.77 -3.59 -8.32
CA GLU A 130 21.60 -3.93 -6.91
C GLU A 130 20.21 -4.51 -6.62
N LEU A 131 19.14 -3.86 -7.12
CA LEU A 131 17.77 -4.35 -6.93
C LEU A 131 17.54 -5.72 -7.59
N VAL A 132 18.16 -5.98 -8.74
CA VAL A 132 18.09 -7.30 -9.40
C VAL A 132 18.78 -8.38 -8.55
N GLU A 133 19.95 -8.10 -8.00
CA GLU A 133 20.65 -9.04 -7.11
C GLU A 133 19.89 -9.28 -5.81
N ASP A 134 19.29 -8.24 -5.20
CA ASP A 134 18.40 -8.36 -4.05
C ASP A 134 17.23 -9.32 -4.37
N LEU A 135 16.55 -9.13 -5.51
CA LEU A 135 15.44 -10.01 -5.93
C LEU A 135 15.89 -11.44 -6.22
N LYS A 136 17.07 -11.66 -6.81
CA LYS A 136 17.63 -13.01 -7.03
C LYS A 136 17.88 -13.73 -5.70
N GLN A 137 18.43 -13.04 -4.71
CA GLN A 137 18.64 -13.62 -3.40
C GLN A 137 17.33 -13.95 -2.69
N ILE A 138 16.32 -13.08 -2.80
CA ILE A 138 14.98 -13.33 -2.28
C ILE A 138 14.34 -14.55 -2.97
N ASP A 139 14.38 -14.65 -4.30
CA ASP A 139 13.85 -15.82 -5.04
C ASP A 139 14.54 -17.11 -4.59
N LYS A 140 15.86 -17.09 -4.37
CA LYS A 140 16.61 -18.25 -3.87
C LYS A 140 16.13 -18.68 -2.49
N ARG A 141 15.93 -17.73 -1.56
CA ARG A 141 15.42 -18.03 -0.20
C ARG A 141 13.98 -18.53 -0.24
N MET A 142 13.09 -17.90 -1.04
CA MET A 142 11.72 -18.37 -1.24
C MET A 142 11.67 -19.77 -1.88
N THR A 143 12.62 -20.10 -2.77
CA THR A 143 12.74 -21.45 -3.36
C THR A 143 13.11 -22.49 -2.32
N ALA A 144 14.04 -22.19 -1.41
CA ALA A 144 14.43 -23.09 -0.33
C ALA A 144 13.22 -23.39 0.58
N LEU A 145 12.45 -22.38 0.94
CA LEU A 145 11.23 -22.54 1.75
C LEU A 145 10.15 -23.39 1.04
N LEU A 146 10.02 -23.26 -0.28
CA LEU A 146 9.09 -24.07 -1.08
C LEU A 146 9.52 -25.55 -1.18
N GLN A 147 10.80 -25.86 -1.03
CA GLN A 147 11.28 -27.25 -0.98
C GLN A 147 10.87 -27.94 0.32
N GLU A 148 10.83 -27.20 1.43
CA GLU A 148 10.37 -27.71 2.73
C GLU A 148 8.85 -27.94 2.73
N ARG A 149 8.08 -26.98 2.21
CA ARG A 149 6.63 -27.09 2.12
C ARG A 149 6.09 -26.43 0.85
N LYS A 150 5.45 -27.23 0.01
CA LYS A 150 4.77 -26.74 -1.20
C LYS A 150 3.39 -26.21 -0.85
N THR A 151 3.24 -24.89 -0.95
CA THR A 151 1.96 -24.20 -0.79
C THR A 151 1.71 -23.37 -2.04
N ALA A 152 0.52 -23.49 -2.63
CA ALA A 152 0.17 -22.74 -3.86
C ALA A 152 0.27 -21.22 -3.67
N ASP A 153 0.02 -20.72 -2.46
CA ASP A 153 0.15 -19.30 -2.10
C ASP A 153 1.59 -18.82 -2.22
N PHE A 154 2.54 -19.61 -1.71
CA PHE A 154 3.97 -19.30 -1.78
C PHE A 154 4.49 -19.32 -3.22
N GLU A 155 3.97 -20.22 -4.05
CA GLU A 155 4.31 -20.26 -5.47
C GLU A 155 3.82 -19.01 -6.21
N ARG A 156 2.60 -18.54 -5.90
CA ARG A 156 2.03 -17.31 -6.48
C ARG A 156 2.86 -16.08 -6.11
N ASP A 157 3.22 -15.91 -4.83
CA ASP A 157 4.02 -14.77 -4.38
C ASP A 157 5.42 -14.80 -5.00
N ARG A 158 6.05 -15.98 -5.06
CA ARG A 158 7.33 -16.15 -5.75
C ARG A 158 7.24 -15.81 -7.23
N GLN A 159 6.16 -16.18 -7.90
CA GLN A 159 5.96 -15.88 -9.31
C GLN A 159 5.97 -14.35 -9.57
N ILE A 160 5.36 -13.56 -8.69
CA ILE A 160 5.41 -12.08 -8.76
C ILE A 160 6.86 -11.57 -8.66
N VAL A 161 7.67 -12.16 -7.76
CA VAL A 161 9.10 -11.83 -7.65
C VAL A 161 9.84 -12.13 -8.95
N ARG A 162 9.59 -13.28 -9.58
CA ARG A 162 10.24 -13.67 -10.84
C ARG A 162 9.84 -12.78 -12.01
N GLU A 163 8.57 -12.37 -12.07
CA GLU A 163 8.06 -11.43 -13.09
C GLU A 163 8.73 -10.06 -12.97
N ASN A 164 8.84 -9.53 -11.76
CA ASN A 164 9.53 -8.26 -11.49
C ASN A 164 11.03 -8.36 -11.79
N LEU A 165 11.68 -9.47 -11.42
CA LEU A 165 13.09 -9.72 -11.74
C LEU A 165 13.32 -9.69 -13.26
N ALA A 166 12.49 -10.41 -14.03
CA ALA A 166 12.58 -10.41 -15.48
C ALA A 166 12.32 -9.01 -16.08
N GLN A 167 11.39 -8.25 -15.52
CA GLN A 167 11.14 -6.87 -15.90
C GLN A 167 12.35 -5.98 -15.64
N TYR A 168 12.99 -6.07 -14.47
CA TYR A 168 14.11 -5.22 -14.09
C TYR A 168 15.35 -5.56 -14.92
N GLN A 169 15.58 -6.85 -15.20
CA GLN A 169 16.64 -7.28 -16.09
C GLN A 169 16.47 -6.73 -17.52
N LYS A 170 15.25 -6.76 -18.06
CA LYS A 170 14.95 -6.14 -19.36
C LYS A 170 15.14 -4.63 -19.32
N GLU A 171 14.80 -3.99 -18.21
CA GLU A 171 14.96 -2.54 -18.05
C GLU A 171 16.44 -2.13 -18.08
N ILE A 172 17.36 -2.94 -17.55
CA ILE A 172 18.82 -2.71 -17.67
C ILE A 172 19.21 -2.60 -19.15
N ASP A 173 18.82 -3.56 -19.98
CA ASP A 173 19.16 -3.57 -21.42
C ASP A 173 18.60 -2.34 -22.15
N LEU A 174 17.38 -1.91 -21.79
CA LEU A 174 16.73 -0.73 -22.38
C LEU A 174 17.40 0.57 -21.94
N VAL A 175 17.78 0.68 -20.67
CA VAL A 175 18.51 1.84 -20.14
C VAL A 175 19.89 1.93 -20.77
N GLU A 176 20.61 0.82 -20.89
CA GLU A 176 21.91 0.80 -21.58
C GLU A 176 21.80 1.28 -23.03
N LYS A 177 20.81 0.79 -23.77
CA LYS A 177 20.56 1.22 -25.16
C LYS A 177 20.22 2.71 -25.24
N ALA A 178 19.39 3.21 -24.33
CA ALA A 178 19.03 4.62 -24.28
C ALA A 178 20.22 5.53 -23.92
N GLN A 179 21.08 5.09 -22.99
CA GLN A 179 22.28 5.83 -22.60
C GLN A 179 23.35 5.82 -23.71
N LYS A 180 23.56 4.68 -24.38
CA LYS A 180 24.45 4.56 -25.54
C LYS A 180 23.95 5.41 -26.72
N GLY A 181 22.64 5.42 -26.98
CA GLY A 181 22.03 6.21 -28.05
C GLY A 181 21.96 7.72 -27.76
N SER A 182 22.03 8.14 -26.50
CA SER A 182 21.88 9.55 -26.11
C SER A 182 23.16 10.39 -26.14
N ASN A 183 24.34 9.85 -26.50
CA ASN A 183 25.53 10.71 -26.60
C ASN A 183 26.65 10.31 -27.58
N PRO A 184 26.93 11.18 -28.59
CA PRO A 184 28.21 11.91 -28.56
C PRO A 184 28.13 13.46 -28.52
N ARG A 185 27.02 14.08 -28.95
CA ARG A 185 26.95 15.56 -29.13
C ARG A 185 26.38 16.36 -27.95
N ARG A 186 25.65 15.73 -27.02
CA ARG A 186 24.95 16.44 -25.93
C ARG A 186 25.81 16.66 -24.68
N ARG A 187 26.79 15.80 -24.40
CA ARG A 187 27.75 15.98 -23.29
C ARG A 187 28.73 17.15 -23.50
N ARG A 188 29.03 17.54 -24.74
CA ARG A 188 29.95 18.66 -25.04
C ARG A 188 29.34 20.05 -24.84
N ALA A 189 28.03 20.16 -24.66
CA ALA A 189 27.34 21.46 -24.52
C ALA A 189 27.33 22.00 -23.08
N PHE A 190 27.59 21.16 -22.07
CA PHE A 190 27.49 21.54 -20.65
C PHE A 190 28.81 21.99 -20.01
N SER A 191 29.91 22.04 -20.77
CA SER A 191 31.24 22.46 -20.28
C SER A 191 31.68 23.83 -20.84
N ARG A 192 30.77 24.81 -20.91
CA ARG A 192 31.17 26.22 -21.09
C ARG A 192 31.03 26.92 -19.74
N PRO A 193 32.12 27.23 -19.02
CA PRO A 193 32.03 28.11 -17.88
C PRO A 193 31.59 29.48 -18.40
N SER A 194 30.45 29.97 -17.92
CA SER A 194 30.03 31.35 -18.09
C SER A 194 31.10 32.25 -17.48
N ARG A 195 31.83 32.99 -18.32
CA ARG A 195 32.68 34.11 -17.88
C ARG A 195 31.76 35.13 -17.21
N THR A 196 31.80 35.17 -15.89
CA THR A 196 31.28 36.28 -15.09
C THR A 196 32.27 37.43 -15.19
N THR A 197 31.91 38.47 -15.93
CA THR A 197 32.61 39.76 -15.82
C THR A 197 32.20 40.42 -14.53
N SER A 198 33.16 40.54 -13.63
CA SER A 198 33.18 41.34 -12.43
C SER A 198 33.24 42.84 -12.76
N SER A 199 32.39 43.66 -12.11
CA SER A 199 32.68 45.04 -11.65
C SER A 199 31.44 45.76 -11.07
N PRO A 200 31.61 46.81 -10.24
CA PRO A 200 31.19 46.74 -8.84
C PRO A 200 30.13 47.77 -8.39
N SER A 201 29.67 47.57 -7.15
CA SER A 201 29.32 48.60 -6.16
C SER A 201 28.33 49.71 -6.56
N THR A 202 27.12 49.67 -5.99
CA THR A 202 26.64 50.80 -5.20
C THR A 202 25.59 50.38 -4.17
N ARG A 203 25.83 50.87 -2.96
CA ARG A 203 25.06 50.75 -1.74
C ARG A 203 23.78 51.59 -1.86
N ARG A 204 22.59 51.01 -1.67
CA ARG A 204 21.43 51.82 -1.25
C ARG A 204 20.44 51.03 -0.41
N THR A 205 20.28 51.54 0.80
CA THR A 205 19.31 51.19 1.83
C THR A 205 17.91 51.67 1.46
N SER A 206 16.89 50.85 1.71
CA SER A 206 15.52 51.23 2.15
C SER A 206 14.59 50.02 1.96
N ARG A 207 14.10 49.38 3.02
CA ARG A 207 12.90 49.74 3.80
C ARG A 207 11.58 49.38 3.07
N VAL A 208 10.92 48.35 3.62
CA VAL A 208 9.45 48.21 3.79
C VAL A 208 8.59 47.98 2.55
N LYS A 209 7.97 46.79 2.44
CA LYS A 209 6.50 46.60 2.66
C LYS A 209 6.07 45.15 2.49
N ARG A 210 5.30 44.68 3.47
CA ARG A 210 4.35 43.55 3.38
C ARG A 210 3.47 43.71 2.14
N ALA A 211 3.21 42.61 1.44
CA ALA A 211 1.99 42.45 0.66
C ALA A 211 1.56 40.98 0.68
N SER A 212 0.45 40.74 1.37
CA SER A 212 -0.36 39.53 1.31
C SER A 212 -1.05 39.41 -0.06
N ARG A 213 -1.09 38.18 -0.58
CA ARG A 213 -2.02 37.65 -1.61
C ARG A 213 -2.00 36.14 -1.37
N VAL A 214 -3.01 35.43 -0.85
CA VAL A 214 -4.46 35.36 -1.10
C VAL A 214 -4.80 35.16 -2.57
N VAL A 215 -5.60 34.10 -2.80
CA VAL A 215 -6.26 33.67 -4.06
C VAL A 215 -5.37 32.75 -4.94
N ARG A 216 -5.71 31.50 -5.29
CA ARG A 216 -6.99 30.93 -5.74
C ARG A 216 -7.10 29.44 -5.36
N ARG A 217 -8.24 29.05 -4.78
CA ARG A 217 -8.84 27.72 -4.97
C ARG A 217 -9.26 27.60 -6.44
N CYS A 218 -8.93 26.49 -7.10
CA CYS A 218 -9.69 26.01 -8.24
C CYS A 218 -10.43 24.75 -7.81
N SER A 219 -11.74 24.91 -7.72
CA SER A 219 -12.76 23.87 -7.65
C SER A 219 -13.20 23.51 -9.08
N CYS A 220 -13.97 22.43 -9.21
CA CYS A 220 -14.64 21.91 -10.41
C CYS A 220 -13.71 21.13 -11.36
N ALA A 221 -14.06 19.98 -11.96
CA ALA A 221 -15.37 19.34 -12.19
C ALA A 221 -15.10 17.84 -12.48
N SER A 222 -15.94 16.92 -12.00
CA SER A 222 -17.02 16.23 -12.75
C SER A 222 -16.66 14.84 -13.29
N LEU A 223 -17.17 13.81 -12.61
CA LEU A 223 -17.63 12.54 -13.20
C LEU A 223 -18.74 12.82 -14.25
N PRO A 224 -18.99 11.91 -15.21
CA PRO A 224 -20.14 11.02 -15.02
C PRO A 224 -20.07 9.61 -15.66
N ARG A 225 -20.79 8.70 -14.97
CA ARG A 225 -21.75 7.67 -15.45
C ARG A 225 -21.37 6.59 -16.47
N SER A 226 -21.42 5.36 -15.96
CA SER A 226 -22.26 4.22 -16.38
C SER A 226 -22.60 4.02 -17.86
N ARG A 227 -22.24 2.85 -18.40
CA ARG A 227 -23.11 2.12 -19.32
C ARG A 227 -23.27 0.66 -18.86
N ARG A 228 -24.52 0.35 -18.53
CA ARG A 228 -25.09 -1.02 -18.58
C ARG A 228 -25.10 -1.47 -20.04
N SER A 229 -24.78 -2.74 -20.28
CA SER A 229 -25.25 -3.48 -21.44
C SER A 229 -25.66 -4.86 -20.96
N ALA A 230 -26.98 -5.06 -20.88
CA ALA A 230 -27.62 -6.36 -20.93
C ALA A 230 -27.92 -6.69 -22.40
N SER A 231 -27.88 -7.98 -22.75
CA SER A 231 -28.40 -8.71 -23.94
C SER A 231 -27.38 -9.82 -24.23
N ALA A 232 -27.68 -11.11 -24.32
CA ALA A 232 -28.92 -11.87 -24.43
C ALA A 232 -28.75 -13.23 -23.75
#